data_AF-A0A1J5X6U8-F1
#
_entry.id   AF-A0A1J5X6U8-F1
#
_cell.length_a   1.000
_cell.length_b   1.000
_cell.length_c   1.000
_cell.angle_alpha   90.00
_cell.angle_beta   90.00
_cell.angle_gamma   90.00
#
_symmetry.space_group_name_H-M   'P 1'
#
loop_
_entity.id
_entity.type
_entity.pdbx_description
1 polymer ?
#
loop_
_entity_poly.entity_id
_entity_poly.type
_entity_poly.pdbx_seq_one_letter_code
_entity_poly.pdbx_strand_id
1 'polypeptide(L)'
;MDVLVKYFVRHKQGLAGTYSALPGDFLSDNPQTIQGHGTYRKNGAVYASLAGKVLQTNMVLQVVPYSQRYIPQIGDVVVGRVFEIQKKRWKIDLNSLHEAVLKLAAVDLPGSIQRKKLEADEIEMRRLISAGDVVIGEVQEKHGDGTCAIHTRNARYGRRGHGVLLKTSPDHIQIRSTHFIQIEPALEAVVGINGYIWVETGTDPTEEQFRVIAQIRRYIKELDA
;
A
#
# COMPACT_ATOMS: atom_id res chain seq x y z
N MET A 1 9.39 -18.09 7.87
CA MET A 1 10.04 -17.25 6.82
C MET A 1 9.53 -17.54 5.41
N ASP A 2 9.44 -18.80 4.99
CA ASP A 2 9.11 -19.17 3.60
C ASP A 2 7.78 -18.62 3.06
N VAL A 3 6.78 -18.46 3.93
CA VAL A 3 5.49 -17.88 3.55
C VAL A 3 5.62 -16.40 3.19
N LEU A 4 6.39 -15.65 3.97
CA LEU A 4 6.61 -14.21 3.76
C LEU A 4 7.43 -13.96 2.48
N VAL A 5 8.46 -14.78 2.22
CA VAL A 5 9.31 -14.66 1.02
C VAL A 5 8.49 -14.74 -0.27
N LYS A 6 7.38 -15.48 -0.29
CA LYS A 6 6.47 -15.57 -1.45
C LYS A 6 5.75 -14.27 -1.79
N TYR A 7 5.73 -13.29 -0.88
CA TYR A 7 5.18 -11.95 -1.12
C TYR A 7 6.23 -10.99 -1.67
N PHE A 8 7.50 -11.38 -1.69
CA PHE A 8 8.57 -10.55 -2.21
C PHE A 8 8.98 -10.95 -3.61
N VAL A 9 9.11 -9.96 -4.48
CA VAL A 9 9.57 -10.10 -5.86
C VAL A 9 11.04 -9.67 -5.91
N ARG A 10 11.97 -10.62 -6.02
CA ARG A 10 13.41 -10.33 -6.15
C ARG A 10 13.78 -9.61 -7.45
N HIS A 11 13.03 -9.89 -8.51
CA HIS A 11 13.06 -9.19 -9.78
C HIS A 11 11.65 -9.28 -10.33
N LYS A 12 11.05 -8.19 -10.83
CA LYS A 12 9.80 -8.24 -11.60
C LYS A 12 10.04 -9.08 -12.87
N GLN A 13 10.02 -10.41 -12.73
CA GLN A 13 10.15 -11.40 -13.80
C GLN A 13 8.84 -11.59 -14.58
N GLY A 14 7.78 -10.85 -14.23
CA GLY A 14 6.46 -10.98 -14.87
C GLY A 14 6.08 -9.87 -15.85
N LEU A 15 6.84 -8.78 -15.92
CA LEU A 15 6.58 -7.70 -16.88
C LEU A 15 7.73 -7.73 -17.89
N ALA A 16 7.56 -8.58 -18.90
CA ALA A 16 8.40 -8.58 -20.10
C ALA A 16 8.18 -7.27 -20.84
N GLY A 17 8.75 -6.19 -20.30
CA GLY A 17 8.87 -4.95 -21.02
C GLY A 17 9.73 -5.21 -22.24
N THR A 18 9.21 -4.84 -23.42
CA THR A 18 9.85 -5.14 -24.70
C THR A 18 11.25 -4.51 -24.77
N TYR A 19 11.41 -3.35 -24.15
CA TYR A 19 12.68 -2.63 -24.00
C TYR A 19 12.56 -1.57 -22.88
N SER A 20 13.69 -0.93 -22.54
CA SER A 20 13.72 0.19 -21.59
C SER A 20 13.70 1.52 -22.35
N ALA A 21 13.04 2.53 -21.78
CA ALA A 21 12.94 3.88 -22.35
C ALA A 21 13.34 4.93 -21.32
N LEU A 22 13.86 6.04 -21.82
CA LEU A 22 14.17 7.26 -21.09
C LEU A 22 13.10 8.34 -21.40
N PRO A 23 12.94 9.34 -20.53
CA PRO A 23 12.06 10.46 -20.81
C PRO A 23 12.42 11.15 -22.12
N GLY A 24 11.45 11.28 -23.02
CA GLY A 24 11.63 11.85 -24.36
C GLY A 24 11.77 10.82 -25.46
N ASP A 25 11.96 9.54 -25.15
CA ASP A 25 12.08 8.48 -26.15
C ASP A 25 10.77 8.27 -26.90
N PHE A 26 10.86 8.06 -28.20
CA PHE A 26 9.74 7.70 -29.06
C PHE A 26 9.30 6.26 -28.79
N LEU A 27 7.98 6.06 -28.61
CA LEU A 27 7.41 4.74 -28.33
C LEU A 27 6.57 4.20 -29.50
N SER A 28 5.70 5.03 -30.07
CA SER A 28 4.82 4.62 -31.17
C SER A 28 4.19 5.82 -31.87
N ASP A 29 3.93 5.70 -33.17
CA ASP A 29 3.21 6.66 -34.02
C ASP A 29 1.80 6.19 -34.37
N ASN A 30 1.39 4.99 -33.94
CA ASN A 30 0.09 4.43 -34.29
C ASN A 30 -1.04 5.25 -33.62
N PRO A 31 -1.99 5.79 -34.41
CA PRO A 31 -3.12 6.56 -33.86
C PRO A 31 -4.03 5.72 -32.96
N GLN A 32 -4.11 4.41 -33.16
CA GLN A 32 -4.92 3.49 -32.34
C GLN A 32 -4.31 3.19 -30.96
N THR A 33 -3.04 3.56 -30.74
CA THR A 33 -2.37 3.37 -29.46
C THR A 33 -3.02 4.23 -28.38
N ILE A 34 -3.46 3.58 -27.30
CA ILE A 34 -3.99 4.22 -26.11
C ILE A 34 -2.82 4.59 -25.20
N GLN A 35 -2.82 5.85 -24.74
CA GLN A 35 -1.83 6.38 -23.81
C GLN A 35 -2.07 5.81 -22.41
N GLY A 36 -1.13 5.04 -21.90
CA GLY A 36 -1.08 4.58 -20.52
C GLY A 36 -0.20 5.45 -19.62
N HIS A 37 0.02 5.01 -18.39
CA HIS A 37 0.87 5.74 -17.43
C HIS A 37 2.32 5.85 -17.92
N GLY A 38 3.00 6.95 -17.57
CA GLY A 38 4.40 7.16 -17.96
C GLY A 38 4.63 7.48 -19.44
N THR A 39 3.57 7.83 -20.18
CA THR A 39 3.64 8.26 -21.59
C THR A 39 2.93 9.58 -21.80
N TYR A 40 3.28 10.30 -22.88
CA TYR A 40 2.59 11.50 -23.34
C TYR A 40 2.52 11.54 -24.86
N ARG A 41 1.50 12.22 -25.41
CA ARG A 41 1.32 12.37 -26.86
C ARG A 41 1.78 13.75 -27.33
N LYS A 42 2.58 13.80 -28.39
CA LYS A 42 3.06 15.03 -29.04
C LYS A 42 3.07 14.82 -30.55
N ASN A 43 2.46 15.73 -31.31
CA ASN A 43 2.40 15.67 -32.78
C ASN A 43 1.88 14.32 -33.34
N GLY A 44 0.89 13.72 -32.69
CA GLY A 44 0.31 12.43 -33.10
C GLY A 44 1.11 11.19 -32.64
N ALA A 45 2.37 11.35 -32.24
CA ALA A 45 3.20 10.27 -31.71
C ALA A 45 3.19 10.20 -30.17
N VAL A 46 3.44 9.01 -29.64
CA VAL A 46 3.53 8.70 -28.21
C VAL A 46 5.00 8.62 -27.80
N TYR A 47 5.35 9.30 -26.73
CA TYR A 47 6.68 9.39 -26.15
C TYR A 47 6.66 8.96 -24.67
N ALA A 48 7.80 8.51 -24.16
CA ALA A 48 7.99 8.19 -22.75
C ALA A 48 8.14 9.47 -21.91
N SER A 49 7.43 9.58 -20.79
CA SER A 49 7.65 10.64 -19.78
C SER A 49 8.53 10.20 -18.61
N LEU A 50 8.71 8.89 -18.42
CA LEU A 50 9.45 8.30 -17.30
C LEU A 50 10.60 7.43 -17.81
N ALA A 51 11.62 7.25 -16.97
CA ALA A 51 12.66 6.24 -17.20
C ALA A 51 12.17 4.89 -16.67
N GLY A 52 12.09 3.87 -17.51
CA GLY A 52 11.55 2.58 -17.09
C GLY A 52 11.38 1.56 -18.20
N LYS A 53 10.68 0.47 -17.90
CA LYS A 53 10.34 -0.58 -18.86
C LYS A 53 9.06 -0.22 -19.60
N VAL A 54 9.11 -0.28 -20.93
CA VAL A 54 7.93 -0.09 -21.79
C VAL A 54 7.11 -1.36 -21.77
N LEU A 55 5.83 -1.24 -21.39
CA LEU A 55 4.86 -2.33 -21.43
C LEU A 55 3.78 -1.99 -22.43
N GLN A 56 3.60 -2.89 -23.39
CA GLN A 56 2.49 -2.86 -24.31
C GLN A 56 1.49 -3.96 -23.92
N THR A 57 0.27 -3.55 -23.59
CA THR A 57 -0.84 -4.48 -23.31
C THR A 57 -1.94 -4.17 -24.31
N ASN A 58 -2.06 -5.02 -25.33
CA ASN A 58 -2.91 -4.77 -26.50
C ASN A 58 -2.55 -3.41 -27.15
N MET A 59 -3.50 -2.48 -27.15
CA MET A 59 -3.31 -1.13 -27.68
C MET A 59 -2.80 -0.13 -26.65
N VAL A 60 -2.69 -0.50 -25.37
CA VAL A 60 -2.25 0.41 -24.31
C VAL A 60 -0.72 0.36 -24.19
N LEU A 61 -0.05 1.49 -24.37
CA LEU A 61 1.38 1.66 -24.10
C LEU A 61 1.59 2.41 -22.79
N GLN A 62 2.34 1.83 -21.87
CA GLN A 62 2.72 2.45 -20.61
C GLN A 62 4.21 2.26 -20.33
N VAL A 63 4.80 3.17 -19.56
CA VAL A 63 6.17 3.04 -19.05
C VAL A 63 6.10 2.84 -17.55
N VAL A 64 6.57 1.68 -17.09
CA VAL A 64 6.66 1.37 -15.66
C VAL A 64 8.06 1.78 -15.18
N PRO A 65 8.15 2.76 -14.27
CA PRO A 65 9.44 3.22 -13.77
C PRO A 65 10.15 2.12 -12.97
N TYR A 66 11.48 2.23 -12.86
CA TYR A 66 12.28 1.29 -12.05
C TYR A 66 12.00 1.41 -10.55
N SER A 67 11.60 2.60 -10.11
CA SER A 67 11.21 2.87 -8.73
C SER A 67 10.03 3.83 -8.74
N GLN A 68 9.00 3.49 -7.97
CA GLN A 68 7.85 4.37 -7.75
C GLN A 68 7.34 4.26 -6.31
N ARG A 69 6.70 5.34 -5.86
CA ARG A 69 5.87 5.30 -4.66
C ARG A 69 4.61 4.48 -4.91
N TYR A 70 3.98 4.05 -3.83
CA TYR A 70 2.73 3.31 -3.92
C TYR A 70 1.65 4.17 -4.58
N ILE A 71 1.02 3.63 -5.62
CA ILE A 71 -0.12 4.24 -6.31
C ILE A 71 -1.37 3.50 -5.86
N PRO A 72 -2.25 4.12 -5.07
CA PRO A 72 -3.40 3.44 -4.51
C PRO A 72 -4.38 2.98 -5.61
N GLN A 73 -4.78 1.71 -5.53
CA GLN A 73 -5.87 1.13 -6.32
C GLN A 73 -7.01 0.72 -5.40
N ILE A 74 -8.24 0.78 -5.92
CA ILE A 74 -9.44 0.39 -5.17
C ILE A 74 -9.37 -1.11 -4.86
N GLY A 75 -9.62 -1.48 -3.60
CA GLY A 75 -9.55 -2.85 -3.12
C GLY A 75 -8.17 -3.27 -2.60
N ASP A 76 -7.16 -2.39 -2.68
CA ASP A 76 -5.85 -2.70 -2.12
C ASP A 76 -5.89 -2.75 -0.59
N VAL A 77 -5.29 -3.80 -0.02
CA VAL A 77 -5.04 -3.92 1.42
C VAL A 77 -3.75 -3.20 1.76
N VAL A 78 -3.86 -2.20 2.63
CA VAL A 78 -2.77 -1.30 2.98
C VAL A 78 -2.58 -1.21 4.50
N VAL A 79 -1.32 -1.03 4.89
CA VAL A 79 -0.92 -0.77 6.27
C VAL A 79 -0.47 0.69 6.33
N GLY A 80 -0.96 1.45 7.30
CA GLY A 80 -0.67 2.87 7.40
C GLY A 80 -0.41 3.34 8.82
N ARG A 81 0.34 4.43 8.97
CA ARG A 81 0.53 5.09 10.26
C ARG A 81 -0.25 6.39 10.31
N VAL A 82 -1.05 6.58 11.35
CA VAL A 82 -1.82 7.81 11.57
C VAL A 82 -0.85 8.90 11.97
N PHE A 83 -0.88 10.04 11.27
CA PHE A 83 0.00 11.16 11.59
C PHE A 83 -0.75 12.35 12.17
N GLU A 84 -2.00 12.58 11.74
CA GLU A 84 -2.81 13.71 12.18
C GLU A 84 -4.29 13.30 12.31
N ILE A 85 -4.96 13.90 13.29
CA ILE A 85 -6.40 13.74 13.53
C ILE A 85 -7.07 15.08 13.25
N GLN A 86 -8.00 15.09 12.31
CA GLN A 86 -8.80 16.25 11.96
C GLN A 86 -10.28 16.02 12.30
N LYS A 87 -11.11 17.06 12.10
CA LYS A 87 -12.55 16.96 12.32
C LYS A 87 -13.15 15.82 11.47
N LYS A 88 -13.69 14.79 12.13
CA LYS A 88 -14.34 13.61 11.54
C LYS A 88 -13.44 12.74 10.63
N ARG A 89 -12.13 12.93 10.61
CA ARG A 89 -11.21 12.12 9.79
C ARG A 89 -9.82 11.98 10.39
N TRP A 90 -9.18 10.85 10.14
CA TRP A 90 -7.76 10.64 10.39
C TRP A 90 -6.99 10.75 9.08
N LYS A 91 -5.82 11.39 9.14
CA LYS A 91 -4.87 11.36 8.04
C LYS A 91 -3.80 10.32 8.31
N ILE A 92 -3.52 9.52 7.29
CA ILE A 92 -2.71 8.31 7.38
C ILE A 92 -1.64 8.35 6.31
N ASP A 93 -0.41 8.05 6.71
CA ASP A 93 0.71 7.81 5.81
C ASP A 93 0.65 6.38 5.27
N LEU A 94 0.51 6.24 3.96
CA LEU A 94 0.49 4.97 3.23
C LEU A 94 1.70 4.78 2.31
N ASN A 95 2.79 5.54 2.44
CA ASN A 95 3.92 5.46 1.48
C ASN A 95 3.55 5.84 0.03
N SER A 96 2.45 6.56 -0.14
CA SER A 96 1.99 7.12 -1.41
C SER A 96 2.55 8.54 -1.62
N LEU A 97 2.25 9.14 -2.77
CA LEU A 97 2.56 10.55 -3.03
C LEU A 97 1.73 11.49 -2.14
N HIS A 98 0.46 11.15 -1.95
CA HIS A 98 -0.49 11.90 -1.14
C HIS A 98 -0.90 11.10 0.10
N GLU A 99 -1.32 11.82 1.13
CA GLU A 99 -1.91 11.27 2.34
C GLU A 99 -3.26 10.58 2.08
N ALA A 100 -3.53 9.54 2.86
CA ALA A 100 -4.82 8.86 2.86
C ALA A 100 -5.73 9.41 3.96
N VAL A 101 -7.04 9.32 3.71
CA VAL A 101 -8.06 9.79 4.63
C VAL A 101 -8.89 8.60 5.11
N LEU A 102 -8.94 8.39 6.42
CA LEU A 102 -9.91 7.50 7.06
C LEU A 102 -11.02 8.35 7.65
N LYS A 103 -12.23 8.25 7.11
CA LYS A 103 -13.40 8.97 7.63
C LYS A 103 -13.91 8.27 8.89
N LEU A 104 -14.38 9.02 9.88
CA LEU A 104 -15.06 8.47 11.06
C LEU A 104 -16.21 7.54 10.65
N ALA A 105 -16.93 7.87 9.58
CA ALA A 105 -18.00 7.05 9.01
C ALA A 105 -17.54 5.66 8.53
N ALA A 106 -16.26 5.50 8.16
CA ALA A 106 -15.71 4.30 7.56
C ALA A 106 -15.02 3.35 8.56
N VAL A 107 -15.05 3.69 9.86
CA VAL A 107 -14.56 2.86 10.96
C VAL A 107 -15.71 2.14 11.65
N ASP A 108 -15.50 0.86 11.98
CA ASP A 108 -16.40 0.08 12.81
C ASP A 108 -16.18 0.46 14.28
N LEU A 109 -17.22 1.02 14.90
CA LEU A 109 -17.22 1.38 16.32
C LEU A 109 -17.61 0.14 17.14
N PRO A 110 -16.93 -0.13 18.27
CA PRO A 110 -17.32 -1.23 19.15
C PRO A 110 -18.76 -1.01 19.66
N GLY A 111 -19.63 -2.02 19.48
CA GLY A 111 -21.06 -1.95 19.83
C GLY A 111 -22.02 -1.93 18.64
N SER A 112 -21.62 -2.50 17.50
CA SER A 112 -22.27 -2.57 16.19
C SER A 112 -23.79 -2.79 16.18
N ILE A 113 -24.54 -1.72 16.41
CA ILE A 113 -25.87 -1.48 15.84
C ILE A 113 -25.69 -0.20 15.03
N GLN A 114 -26.24 -0.14 13.82
CA GLN A 114 -26.17 1.02 12.91
C GLN A 114 -26.72 2.30 13.56
N ARG A 115 -25.91 2.92 14.42
CA ARG A 115 -26.20 4.17 15.11
C ARG A 115 -25.73 5.30 14.22
N LYS A 116 -26.54 6.36 14.11
CA LYS A 116 -26.06 7.63 13.56
C LYS A 116 -24.87 8.08 14.42
N LYS A 117 -23.71 8.26 13.81
CA LYS A 117 -22.50 8.70 14.49
C LYS A 117 -22.74 10.10 15.04
N LEU A 118 -22.61 10.24 16.36
CA LEU A 118 -23.00 11.42 17.14
C LEU A 118 -21.80 12.36 17.31
N GLU A 119 -22.04 13.62 17.71
CA GLU A 119 -20.97 14.57 18.04
C GLU A 119 -20.08 14.06 19.21
N ALA A 120 -20.62 13.21 20.08
CA ALA A 120 -19.85 12.53 21.13
C ALA A 120 -18.74 11.63 20.56
N ASP A 121 -18.96 11.02 19.39
CA ASP A 121 -17.96 10.16 18.74
C ASP A 121 -16.79 10.99 18.20
N GLU A 122 -16.99 12.29 17.90
CA GLU A 122 -15.91 13.21 17.51
C GLU A 122 -14.93 13.45 18.67
N ILE A 123 -15.45 13.48 19.90
CA ILE A 123 -14.64 13.66 21.11
C ILE A 123 -13.84 12.37 21.40
N GLU A 124 -14.44 11.20 21.16
CA GLU A 124 -13.79 9.91 21.38
C GLU A 124 -12.86 9.45 20.24
N MET A 125 -12.80 10.20 19.12
CA MET A 125 -11.92 9.85 17.98
C MET A 125 -10.47 9.62 18.41
N ARG A 126 -9.94 10.47 19.29
CA ARG A 126 -8.55 10.34 19.79
C ARG A 126 -8.36 9.07 20.63
N ARG A 127 -9.39 8.65 21.35
CA ARG A 127 -9.35 7.44 22.19
C ARG A 127 -9.36 6.17 21.34
N LEU A 128 -10.09 6.20 20.22
CA LEU A 128 -10.17 5.08 19.28
C LEU A 128 -8.85 4.88 18.53
N ILE A 129 -8.35 5.95 17.90
CA ILE A 129 -7.13 5.94 17.10
C ILE A 129 -6.38 7.25 17.37
N SER A 130 -5.19 7.11 17.95
CA SER A 130 -4.29 8.21 18.27
C SER A 130 -3.26 8.45 17.18
N ALA A 131 -2.65 9.64 17.20
CA ALA A 131 -1.52 9.92 16.31
C ALA A 131 -0.35 9.00 16.67
N GLY A 132 0.23 8.37 15.64
CA GLY A 132 1.28 7.38 15.78
C GLY A 132 0.82 5.93 15.68
N ASP A 133 -0.48 5.66 15.84
CA ASP A 133 -1.06 4.32 15.75
C ASP A 133 -0.95 3.76 14.32
N VAL A 134 -0.84 2.44 14.22
CA VAL A 134 -0.87 1.72 12.95
C VAL A 134 -2.29 1.22 12.68
N VAL A 135 -2.76 1.41 11.45
CA VAL A 135 -4.09 1.03 10.99
C VAL A 135 -3.94 0.18 9.74
N ILE A 136 -4.69 -0.93 9.69
CA ILE A 136 -4.87 -1.73 8.49
C ILE A 136 -6.22 -1.36 7.90
N GLY A 137 -6.26 -1.10 6.60
CA GLY A 137 -7.49 -0.78 5.91
C GLY A 137 -7.44 -1.16 4.44
N GLU A 138 -8.57 -0.98 3.80
CA GLU A 138 -8.73 -1.22 2.37
C GLU A 138 -9.07 0.10 1.67
N VAL A 139 -8.44 0.33 0.51
CA VAL A 139 -8.70 1.51 -0.30
C VAL A 139 -10.10 1.44 -0.88
N GLN A 140 -10.98 2.33 -0.43
CA GLN A 140 -12.38 2.40 -0.85
C GLN A 140 -12.54 3.23 -2.12
N GLU A 141 -11.94 4.42 -2.12
CA GLU A 141 -12.12 5.43 -3.15
C GLU A 141 -10.78 6.10 -3.45
N LYS A 142 -10.59 6.45 -4.72
CA LYS A 142 -9.49 7.29 -5.18
C LYS A 142 -10.06 8.60 -5.69
N HIS A 143 -9.49 9.70 -5.25
CA HIS A 143 -9.86 11.03 -5.69
C HIS A 143 -8.96 11.47 -6.85
N GLY A 144 -9.46 12.37 -7.70
CA GLY A 144 -8.75 12.82 -8.90
C GLY A 144 -7.47 13.61 -8.61
N ASP A 145 -7.33 14.13 -7.38
CA ASP A 145 -6.13 14.79 -6.86
C ASP A 145 -5.02 13.81 -6.42
N GLY A 146 -5.28 12.49 -6.51
CA GLY A 146 -4.34 11.46 -6.08
C GLY A 146 -4.44 11.09 -4.60
N THR A 147 -5.31 11.75 -3.82
CA THR A 147 -5.65 11.32 -2.46
C THR A 147 -6.52 10.07 -2.51
N CYS A 148 -6.50 9.28 -1.44
CA CYS A 148 -7.34 8.08 -1.34
C CYS A 148 -8.06 8.03 0.00
N ALA A 149 -9.25 7.44 -0.02
CA ALA A 149 -10.02 7.16 1.18
C ALA A 149 -9.93 5.68 1.51
N ILE A 150 -9.58 5.37 2.75
CA ILE A 150 -9.57 4.00 3.26
C ILE A 150 -10.74 3.74 4.20
N HIS A 151 -11.11 2.47 4.33
CA HIS A 151 -12.15 2.02 5.26
C HIS A 151 -11.71 0.77 6.02
N THR A 152 -12.33 0.52 7.16
CA THR A 152 -12.01 -0.60 8.05
C THR A 152 -13.25 -1.40 8.44
N ARG A 153 -14.14 -1.69 7.47
CA ARG A 153 -15.45 -2.35 7.69
C ARG A 153 -15.37 -3.87 7.93
N ASN A 154 -14.17 -4.42 8.04
CA ASN A 154 -13.96 -5.84 8.30
C ASN A 154 -13.40 -5.99 9.72
N ALA A 155 -13.82 -7.00 10.46
CA ALA A 155 -13.28 -7.30 11.80
C ALA A 155 -11.76 -7.52 11.79
N ARG A 156 -11.20 -7.94 10.64
CA ARG A 156 -9.75 -8.05 10.44
C ARG A 156 -9.06 -6.73 10.14
N TYR A 157 -9.78 -5.64 9.87
CA TYR A 157 -9.22 -4.31 9.64
C TYR A 157 -9.35 -3.46 10.91
N GLY A 158 -8.69 -2.29 10.92
CA GLY A 158 -8.73 -1.36 12.04
C GLY A 158 -7.37 -1.12 12.68
N ARG A 159 -7.39 -0.50 13.87
CA ARG A 159 -6.19 -0.21 14.64
C ARG A 159 -5.50 -1.51 15.05
N ARG A 160 -4.17 -1.54 14.93
CA ARG A 160 -3.33 -2.59 15.49
C ARG A 160 -2.63 -2.11 16.75
N GLY A 161 -2.54 -3.03 17.72
CA GLY A 161 -1.96 -2.80 19.03
C GLY A 161 -0.45 -2.98 19.00
N HIS A 162 0.04 -3.96 19.74
CA HIS A 162 1.46 -4.18 19.95
C HIS A 162 2.10 -4.95 18.78
N GLY A 163 3.13 -4.36 18.18
CA GLY A 163 3.84 -4.96 17.07
C GLY A 163 4.93 -4.06 16.49
N VAL A 164 5.50 -4.49 15.38
CA VAL A 164 6.59 -3.82 14.69
C VAL A 164 6.17 -3.50 13.26
N LEU A 165 6.28 -2.22 12.90
CA LEU A 165 6.11 -1.76 11.52
C LEU A 165 7.46 -1.82 10.79
N LEU A 166 7.52 -2.63 9.74
CA LEU A 166 8.62 -2.71 8.80
C LEU A 166 8.22 -2.01 7.49
N LYS A 167 9.20 -1.45 6.79
CA LYS A 167 8.99 -0.72 5.52
C LYS A 167 9.93 -1.28 4.45
N THR A 168 9.42 -1.39 3.23
CA THR A 168 10.16 -1.75 2.02
C THR A 168 9.62 -0.94 0.83
N SER A 169 10.26 -1.06 -0.33
CA SER A 169 9.70 -0.55 -1.58
C SER A 169 8.41 -1.29 -1.96
N PRO A 170 7.34 -0.59 -2.38
CA PRO A 170 6.12 -1.23 -2.86
C PRO A 170 6.36 -2.08 -4.11
N ASP A 171 7.42 -1.79 -4.88
CA ASP A 171 7.79 -2.56 -6.07
C ASP A 171 8.25 -3.99 -5.75
N HIS A 172 8.66 -4.24 -4.51
CA HIS A 172 9.04 -5.57 -4.04
C HIS A 172 7.84 -6.42 -3.62
N ILE A 173 6.65 -5.85 -3.42
CA ILE A 173 5.48 -6.60 -2.96
C ILE A 173 4.72 -7.20 -4.13
N GLN A 174 4.47 -8.50 -4.07
CA GLN A 174 3.61 -9.22 -5.01
C GLN A 174 2.15 -9.12 -4.56
N ILE A 175 1.29 -8.64 -5.45
CA ILE A 175 -0.17 -8.64 -5.22
C ILE A 175 -0.67 -10.09 -5.16
N ARG A 176 -1.35 -10.44 -4.07
CA ARG A 176 -1.93 -11.77 -3.82
C ARG A 176 -3.36 -11.68 -3.31
N SER A 177 -4.07 -12.81 -3.28
CA SER A 177 -5.46 -12.88 -2.82
C SER A 177 -5.62 -12.56 -1.33
N THR A 178 -4.63 -12.90 -0.51
CA THR A 178 -4.61 -12.63 0.92
C THR A 178 -3.32 -11.90 1.27
N HIS A 179 -3.41 -10.89 2.12
CA HIS A 179 -2.24 -10.15 2.63
C HIS A 179 -2.00 -10.36 4.13
N PHE A 180 -2.83 -11.20 4.75
CA PHE A 180 -2.67 -11.69 6.11
C PHE A 180 -1.91 -13.01 6.06
N ILE A 181 -0.81 -13.08 6.80
CA ILE A 181 0.04 -14.25 6.85
C ILE A 181 0.30 -14.65 8.29
N GLN A 182 0.37 -15.94 8.51
CA GLN A 182 0.85 -16.51 9.75
C GLN A 182 2.27 -17.01 9.47
N ILE A 183 3.27 -16.37 10.08
CA ILE A 183 4.68 -16.71 9.88
C ILE A 183 5.02 -17.94 10.71
N GLU A 184 4.56 -17.94 11.96
CA GLU A 184 4.67 -19.01 12.95
C GLU A 184 3.35 -19.10 13.72
N PRO A 185 3.06 -20.21 14.43
CA PRO A 185 1.82 -20.37 15.18
C PRO A 185 1.48 -19.19 16.10
N ALA A 186 2.50 -18.52 16.63
CA ALA A 186 2.38 -17.38 17.54
C ALA A 186 2.73 -16.01 16.91
N LEU A 187 2.89 -15.92 15.58
CA LEU A 187 3.32 -14.70 14.90
C LEU A 187 2.52 -14.45 13.63
N GLU A 188 1.61 -13.48 13.69
CA GLU A 188 0.86 -12.99 12.54
C GLU A 188 1.52 -11.73 11.96
N ALA A 189 1.46 -11.61 10.63
CA ALA A 189 1.91 -10.42 9.94
C ALA A 189 0.94 -10.04 8.81
N VAL A 190 0.95 -8.76 8.48
CA VAL A 190 0.13 -8.18 7.41
C VAL A 190 1.05 -7.44 6.47
N VAL A 191 1.06 -7.88 5.22
CA VAL A 191 1.89 -7.31 4.16
C VAL A 191 1.03 -6.36 3.34
N GLY A 192 1.13 -5.05 3.59
CA GLY A 192 0.45 -4.05 2.77
C GLY A 192 1.05 -3.96 1.38
N ILE A 193 0.20 -3.81 0.36
CA ILE A 193 0.63 -3.62 -1.04
C ILE A 193 1.50 -2.36 -1.19
N ASN A 194 1.35 -1.42 -0.26
CA ASN A 194 2.11 -0.18 -0.18
C ASN A 194 3.56 -0.32 0.34
N GLY A 195 4.02 -1.55 0.61
CA GLY A 195 5.36 -1.83 1.14
C GLY A 195 5.48 -1.67 2.66
N TYR A 196 4.38 -1.39 3.37
CA TYR A 196 4.34 -1.38 4.82
C TYR A 196 3.91 -2.75 5.33
N ILE A 197 4.70 -3.32 6.23
CA ILE A 197 4.49 -4.66 6.77
C ILE A 197 4.34 -4.54 8.28
N TRP A 198 3.21 -4.99 8.81
CA TRP A 198 2.97 -5.04 10.24
C TRP A 198 3.20 -6.44 10.75
N VAL A 199 4.01 -6.60 11.79
CA VAL A 199 4.19 -7.89 12.49
C VAL A 199 3.66 -7.74 13.90
N GLU A 200 2.67 -8.54 14.26
CA GLU A 200 1.98 -8.47 15.55
C GLU A 200 2.69 -9.32 16.59
N THR A 201 3.06 -8.71 17.72
CA THR A 201 3.90 -9.39 18.74
C THR A 201 3.15 -9.68 20.05
N GLY A 202 1.95 -9.14 20.22
CA GLY A 202 1.24 -9.18 21.50
C GLY A 202 1.90 -8.30 22.57
N THR A 203 1.36 -8.33 23.78
CA THR A 203 1.77 -7.47 24.91
C THR A 203 3.13 -7.86 25.50
N ASP A 204 3.42 -9.17 25.57
CA ASP A 204 4.66 -9.72 26.13
C ASP A 204 5.41 -10.49 25.04
N PRO A 205 6.19 -9.79 24.19
CA PRO A 205 6.90 -10.41 23.09
C PRO A 205 8.03 -11.31 23.59
N THR A 206 8.12 -12.53 23.05
CA THR A 206 9.22 -13.46 23.34
C THR A 206 10.49 -13.10 22.56
N GLU A 207 11.66 -13.49 23.09
CA GLU A 207 12.94 -13.31 22.39
C GLU A 207 12.96 -13.97 21.00
N GLU A 208 12.26 -15.10 20.85
CA GLU A 208 12.11 -15.80 19.58
C GLU A 208 11.40 -14.94 18.54
N GLN A 209 10.29 -14.28 18.91
CA GLN A 209 9.58 -13.36 18.02
C GLN A 209 10.48 -12.21 17.58
N PHE A 210 11.26 -11.62 18.48
CA PHE A 210 12.21 -10.56 18.12
C PHE A 210 13.29 -11.05 17.16
N ARG A 211 13.79 -12.28 17.35
CA ARG A 211 14.77 -12.89 16.46
C ARG A 211 14.20 -13.07 15.05
N VAL A 212 12.96 -13.52 14.93
CA VAL A 212 12.27 -13.67 13.63
C VAL A 212 12.07 -12.30 12.98
N ILE A 213 11.61 -11.29 13.72
CA ILE A 213 11.45 -9.92 13.21
C ILE A 213 12.79 -9.36 12.73
N ALA A 214 13.89 -9.60 13.44
CA ALA A 214 15.21 -9.18 13.05
C ALA A 214 15.67 -9.85 11.74
N GLN A 215 15.38 -11.14 11.56
CA GLN A 215 15.63 -11.86 10.30
C GLN A 215 14.83 -11.27 9.14
N ILE A 216 13.54 -10.98 9.35
CA ILE A 216 12.69 -10.34 8.34
C ILE A 216 13.26 -8.97 7.96
N ARG A 217 13.61 -8.16 8.96
CA ARG A 217 14.20 -6.83 8.73
C ARG A 217 15.50 -6.92 7.94
N ARG A 218 16.34 -7.91 8.21
CA ARG A 218 17.57 -8.15 7.45
C ARG A 218 17.26 -8.53 6.00
N TYR A 219 16.32 -9.45 5.78
CA TYR A 219 15.91 -9.86 4.46
C TYR A 219 15.36 -8.69 3.62
N ILE A 220 14.54 -7.83 4.22
CA ILE A 220 14.03 -6.62 3.57
C ILE A 220 15.18 -5.69 3.18
N LYS A 221 16.15 -5.47 4.06
CA LYS A 221 17.34 -4.65 3.74
C LYS A 221 18.17 -5.23 2.60
N GLU A 222 18.28 -6.55 2.51
CA GLU A 222 18.98 -7.22 1.41
C GLU A 222 18.22 -7.13 0.08
N LEU A 223 16.89 -6.94 0.11
CA LEU A 223 16.10 -6.67 -1.10
C LEU A 223 16.18 -5.22 -1.55
N ASP A 224 16.28 -4.29 -0.61
CA ASP A 224 16.37 -2.85 -0.89
C ASP A 224 17.81 -2.39 -1.24
N ALA A 225 18.81 -3.26 -1.09
CA ALA A 225 20.23 -3.01 -1.38
C ALA A 225 20.59 -3.35 -2.84
#